data_AF-A0A2W6YTU3-F1
#
_entry.id   AF-A0A2W6YTU3-F1
#
_cell.length_a   1.000
_cell.length_b   1.000
_cell.length_c   1.000
_cell.angle_alpha   90.00
_cell.angle_beta   90.00
_cell.angle_gamma   90.00
#
_symmetry.space_group_name_H-M   'P 1'
#
loop_
_entity.id
_entity.type
_entity.pdbx_description
1 polymer ?
#
loop_
_entity_poly.entity_id
_entity_poly.type
_entity_poly.pdbx_seq_one_letter_code
_entity_poly.pdbx_strand_id
1 'polypeptide(L)'
;MICPSDDEVAAALAALRPRGDAWRHGGFDALEGSVMGGFFAALGAVFGPMHRRFCALVDEFFCSTAVETRDLWALDYGVPDGCDPFADVCEKVNAVGDSIPAYAEAAAARRGWSIAIAEEFITRVQSGRMRNGRMGTMRMAAAQGVAWRIAVDLAASSAYVAKDRRKPLMGRMRLGFAFTCGPDIEPLACLIRRIAPAHADLVFETI
;
A
#
# COMPACT_ATOMS: atom_id res chain seq x y z
N MET A 1 -23.66 7.35 12.06
CA MET A 1 -23.60 6.86 13.46
C MET A 1 -24.13 7.99 14.34
N ILE A 2 -24.99 7.73 15.33
CA ILE A 2 -25.48 8.78 16.25
C ILE A 2 -24.47 8.87 17.41
N CYS A 3 -23.92 10.05 17.64
CA CYS A 3 -22.93 10.31 18.68
C CYS A 3 -23.62 10.90 19.91
N PRO A 4 -23.25 10.45 21.13
CA PRO A 4 -23.92 10.92 22.33
C PRO A 4 -23.65 12.42 22.57
N SER A 5 -24.69 13.09 23.07
CA SER A 5 -24.65 14.44 23.61
C SER A 5 -23.89 14.50 24.94
N ASP A 6 -23.57 15.73 25.40
CA ASP A 6 -22.88 15.93 26.68
C ASP A 6 -23.70 15.35 27.85
N ASP A 7 -25.03 15.48 27.80
CA ASP A 7 -25.95 14.96 28.81
C ASP A 7 -26.00 13.42 28.79
N GLU A 8 -25.98 12.80 27.61
CA GLU A 8 -25.93 11.35 27.47
C GLU A 8 -24.59 10.78 27.98
N VAL A 9 -23.48 11.48 27.74
CA VAL A 9 -22.18 11.12 28.31
C VAL A 9 -22.19 11.28 29.83
N ALA A 10 -22.73 12.38 30.36
CA ALA A 10 -22.88 12.58 31.81
C ALA A 10 -23.71 11.45 32.45
N ALA A 11 -24.83 11.08 31.83
CA ALA A 11 -25.69 10.00 32.30
C ALA A 11 -24.97 8.64 32.26
N ALA A 12 -24.23 8.35 31.19
CA ALA A 12 -23.43 7.13 31.07
C ALA A 12 -22.34 7.05 32.15
N LEU A 13 -21.63 8.14 32.41
CA LEU A 13 -20.62 8.21 33.48
C LEU A 13 -21.26 8.04 34.86
N ALA A 14 -22.42 8.64 35.10
CA ALA A 14 -23.15 8.46 36.35
C ALA A 14 -23.70 7.04 36.52
N ALA A 15 -23.99 6.32 35.42
CA ALA A 15 -24.41 4.92 35.48
C ALA A 15 -23.26 3.97 35.87
N LEU A 16 -22.00 4.36 35.67
CA LEU A 16 -20.81 3.58 36.05
C LEU A 16 -20.43 3.70 37.53
N ARG A 17 -21.19 4.47 38.31
CA ARG A 17 -20.96 4.60 39.76
C ARG A 17 -21.05 3.24 40.46
N PRO A 18 -20.23 3.00 41.49
CA PRO A 18 -20.43 1.87 42.38
C PRO A 18 -21.83 1.89 43.00
N ARG A 19 -22.40 0.70 43.23
CA ARG A 19 -23.65 0.59 43.98
C ARG A 19 -23.40 0.89 45.47
N GLY A 20 -24.36 1.51 46.13
CA GLY A 20 -24.36 1.70 47.59
C GLY A 20 -24.73 3.12 48.03
N ASP A 21 -25.05 3.27 49.31
CA ASP A 21 -25.62 4.51 49.86
C ASP A 21 -24.67 5.70 49.81
N ALA A 22 -23.36 5.48 49.76
CA ALA A 22 -22.37 6.54 49.59
C ALA A 22 -22.52 7.31 48.26
N TRP A 23 -23.16 6.69 47.25
CA TRP A 23 -23.38 7.27 45.92
C TRP A 23 -24.82 7.71 45.69
N ARG A 24 -25.67 7.57 46.72
CA ARG A 24 -27.07 7.96 46.74
C ARG A 24 -27.23 9.30 47.42
N HIS A 25 -28.06 10.17 46.89
CA HIS A 25 -28.34 11.46 47.50
C HIS A 25 -29.38 11.30 48.63
N GLY A 26 -28.95 10.80 49.79
CA GLY A 26 -29.85 10.56 50.93
C GLY A 26 -30.86 9.45 50.70
N GLY A 27 -30.45 8.38 49.99
CA GLY A 27 -31.29 7.21 49.70
C GLY A 27 -32.05 7.26 48.36
N PHE A 28 -31.99 8.38 47.65
CA PHE A 28 -32.56 8.52 46.30
C PHE A 28 -31.44 8.50 45.24
N ASP A 29 -31.67 7.77 44.14
CA ASP A 29 -30.76 7.72 42.98
C ASP A 29 -30.91 8.97 42.07
N ALA A 30 -31.77 9.92 42.44
CA ALA A 30 -32.04 11.12 41.67
C ALA A 30 -30.81 12.05 41.60
N LEU A 31 -30.32 12.27 40.38
CA LEU A 31 -29.20 13.18 40.10
C LEU A 31 -29.65 14.62 39.92
N GLU A 32 -30.88 14.84 39.47
CA GLU A 32 -31.41 16.15 39.14
C GLU A 32 -31.41 17.08 40.36
N GLY A 33 -30.87 18.29 40.20
CA GLY A 33 -30.76 19.28 41.26
C GLY A 33 -29.72 18.99 42.36
N SER A 34 -29.01 17.86 42.29
CA SER A 34 -27.99 17.50 43.30
C SER A 34 -26.58 17.99 42.95
N VAL A 35 -25.72 18.18 43.96
CA VAL A 35 -24.28 18.49 43.75
C VAL A 35 -23.60 17.37 42.95
N MET A 36 -23.97 16.11 43.22
CA MET A 36 -23.46 14.96 42.48
C MET A 36 -23.88 15.00 41.00
N GLY A 37 -25.14 15.37 40.71
CA GLY A 37 -25.60 15.59 39.34
C GLY A 37 -24.84 16.71 38.63
N GLY A 38 -24.59 17.84 39.31
CA GLY A 38 -23.75 18.91 38.79
C GLY A 38 -22.32 18.47 38.50
N PHE A 39 -21.74 17.61 39.34
CA PHE A 39 -20.43 17.01 39.11
C PHE A 39 -20.42 16.15 37.82
N PHE A 40 -21.37 15.26 37.62
CA PHE A 40 -21.44 14.45 36.39
C PHE A 40 -21.77 15.27 35.14
N ALA A 41 -22.61 16.29 35.26
CA ALA A 41 -22.86 17.23 34.17
C ALA A 41 -21.56 17.94 33.75
N ALA A 42 -20.74 18.38 34.71
CA ALA A 42 -19.43 18.96 34.42
C ALA A 42 -18.48 17.96 33.74
N LEU A 43 -18.48 16.70 34.17
CA LEU A 43 -17.73 15.65 33.48
C LEU A 43 -18.25 15.43 32.05
N GLY A 44 -19.57 15.38 31.84
CA GLY A 44 -20.17 15.29 30.51
C GLY A 44 -19.77 16.45 29.59
N ALA A 45 -19.73 17.67 30.10
CA ALA A 45 -19.27 18.84 29.34
C ALA A 45 -17.79 18.77 28.94
N VAL A 46 -16.94 18.11 29.74
CA VAL A 46 -15.51 17.91 29.42
C VAL A 46 -15.30 16.74 28.46
N PHE A 47 -15.95 15.60 28.71
CA PHE A 47 -15.77 14.37 27.93
C PHE A 47 -16.63 14.32 26.66
N GLY A 48 -17.75 15.03 26.61
CA GLY A 48 -18.67 15.04 25.48
C GLY A 48 -18.03 15.54 24.18
N PRO A 49 -17.29 16.67 24.17
CA PRO A 49 -16.52 17.09 23.00
C PRO A 49 -15.48 16.06 22.55
N MET A 50 -14.78 15.42 23.49
CA MET A 50 -13.81 14.35 23.20
C MET A 50 -14.50 13.14 22.57
N HIS A 51 -15.67 12.74 23.09
CA HIS A 51 -16.43 11.62 22.56
C HIS A 51 -16.96 11.91 21.14
N ARG A 52 -17.45 13.13 20.88
CA ARG A 52 -17.83 13.55 19.51
C ARG A 52 -16.64 13.52 18.55
N ARG A 53 -15.44 13.89 19.02
CA ARG A 53 -14.22 13.78 18.21
C ARG A 53 -13.84 12.33 17.90
N PHE A 54 -13.92 11.41 18.86
CA PHE A 54 -13.73 9.98 18.58
C PHE A 54 -14.75 9.43 17.58
N CYS A 55 -15.99 9.88 17.71
CA CYS A 55 -17.04 9.57 16.77
C CYS A 55 -16.72 10.03 15.34
N ALA A 56 -16.25 11.27 15.19
CA ALA A 56 -15.84 11.81 13.89
C ALA A 56 -14.64 11.05 13.30
N LEU A 57 -13.75 10.51 14.13
CA LEU A 57 -12.64 9.66 13.65
C LEU A 57 -13.11 8.36 12.98
N VAL A 58 -14.35 7.92 13.20
CA VAL A 58 -14.90 6.77 12.45
C VAL A 58 -15.04 7.11 10.96
N ASP A 59 -15.44 8.35 10.64
CA ASP A 59 -15.52 8.81 9.25
C ASP A 59 -14.12 9.01 8.65
N GLU A 60 -13.10 9.23 9.47
CA GLU A 60 -11.70 9.25 9.02
C GLU A 60 -11.15 7.86 8.64
N PHE A 61 -11.85 6.77 8.94
CA PHE A 61 -11.38 5.42 8.62
C PHE A 61 -11.57 5.01 7.15
N PHE A 62 -12.42 5.71 6.39
CA PHE A 62 -12.68 5.40 4.98
C PHE A 62 -12.17 6.52 4.09
N CYS A 63 -11.49 6.17 2.99
CA CYS A 63 -10.88 7.19 2.12
C CYS A 63 -11.91 8.13 1.47
N SER A 64 -13.16 7.68 1.30
CA SER A 64 -14.25 8.51 0.79
C SER A 64 -14.69 9.63 1.74
N THR A 65 -14.39 9.49 3.03
CA THR A 65 -14.86 10.40 4.09
C THR A 65 -13.72 11.02 4.90
N ALA A 66 -12.50 10.49 4.80
CA ALA A 66 -11.32 11.02 5.48
C ALA A 66 -10.92 12.41 4.96
N VAL A 67 -10.73 13.34 5.88
CA VAL A 67 -10.32 14.72 5.62
C VAL A 67 -9.10 15.09 6.46
N GLU A 68 -9.17 14.86 7.78
CA GLU A 68 -8.13 15.28 8.73
C GLU A 68 -6.89 14.36 8.70
N THR A 69 -7.05 13.07 8.38
CA THR A 69 -5.95 12.08 8.51
C THR A 69 -5.31 11.64 7.19
N ARG A 70 -5.75 12.21 6.06
CA ARG A 70 -5.36 11.74 4.72
C ARG A 70 -3.87 11.93 4.42
N ASP A 71 -3.24 12.95 4.99
CA ASP A 71 -1.80 13.19 4.88
C ASP A 71 -0.98 12.15 5.66
N LEU A 72 -1.44 11.76 6.86
CA LEU A 72 -0.84 10.68 7.63
C LEU A 72 -0.95 9.35 6.89
N TRP A 73 -2.09 9.09 6.25
CA TRP A 73 -2.25 7.92 5.39
C TRP A 73 -1.28 7.95 4.22
N ALA A 74 -1.15 9.10 3.54
CA ALA A 74 -0.20 9.24 2.45
C ALA A 74 1.24 8.94 2.91
N LEU A 75 1.62 9.40 4.10
CA LEU A 75 2.91 9.09 4.70
C LEU A 75 3.09 7.59 5.00
N ASP A 76 2.11 6.97 5.66
CA ASP A 76 2.16 5.55 6.06
C ASP A 76 2.18 4.60 4.85
N TYR A 77 1.40 4.92 3.82
CA TYR A 77 1.37 4.16 2.58
C TYR A 77 2.51 4.53 1.62
N GLY A 78 3.35 5.51 1.96
CA GLY A 78 4.47 5.96 1.15
C GLY A 78 4.05 6.54 -0.20
N VAL A 79 3.01 7.39 -0.21
CA VAL A 79 2.48 8.09 -1.39
C VAL A 79 2.68 9.60 -1.20
N PRO A 80 3.15 10.36 -2.22
CA PRO A 80 3.53 9.88 -3.54
C PRO A 80 4.89 9.16 -3.52
N ASP A 81 4.94 8.03 -4.22
CA ASP A 81 6.20 7.39 -4.62
C ASP A 81 6.23 7.37 -6.16
N GLY A 82 7.37 7.72 -6.74
CA GLY A 82 7.58 7.70 -8.18
C GLY A 82 7.35 6.32 -8.81
N CYS A 83 7.48 5.27 -8.01
CA CYS A 83 7.28 3.88 -8.43
C CYS A 83 5.87 3.33 -8.20
N ASP A 84 5.01 4.03 -7.46
CA ASP A 84 3.67 3.53 -7.17
C ASP A 84 2.80 3.59 -8.45
N PRO A 85 1.91 2.63 -8.77
CA PRO A 85 0.94 2.82 -9.85
C PRO A 85 -0.10 3.91 -9.56
N PHE A 86 -0.39 4.18 -8.30
CA PHE A 86 -1.55 4.96 -7.89
C PHE A 86 -1.25 6.46 -7.82
N ALA A 87 -2.21 7.30 -8.19
CA ALA A 87 -2.06 8.76 -8.14
C ALA A 87 -2.18 9.30 -6.71
N ASP A 88 -3.01 8.65 -5.88
CA ASP A 88 -3.20 9.02 -4.48
C ASP A 88 -3.45 7.81 -3.58
N VAL A 89 -3.48 8.05 -2.26
CA VAL A 89 -3.67 7.01 -1.25
C VAL A 89 -5.05 6.35 -1.32
N CYS A 90 -6.08 7.05 -1.82
CA CYS A 90 -7.42 6.47 -1.94
C CYS A 90 -7.51 5.48 -3.09
N GLU A 91 -6.89 5.80 -4.24
CA GLU A 91 -6.79 4.84 -5.33
C GLU A 91 -6.02 3.59 -4.89
N LYS A 92 -4.94 3.78 -4.10
CA LYS A 92 -4.13 2.69 -3.55
C LYS A 92 -4.89 1.79 -2.58
N VAL A 93 -5.59 2.37 -1.60
CA VAL A 93 -6.34 1.61 -0.59
C VAL A 93 -7.54 0.88 -1.21
N ASN A 94 -8.18 1.47 -2.23
CA ASN A 94 -9.29 0.84 -2.93
C ASN A 94 -8.84 -0.18 -3.99
N ALA A 95 -7.55 -0.25 -4.30
CA ALA A 95 -7.04 -1.25 -5.22
C ALA A 95 -7.09 -2.64 -4.55
N VAL A 96 -7.82 -3.56 -5.17
CA VAL A 96 -7.87 -4.97 -4.72
C VAL A 96 -6.47 -5.59 -4.73
N GLY A 97 -5.62 -5.15 -5.67
CA GLY A 97 -4.35 -5.78 -5.97
C GLY A 97 -4.56 -7.15 -6.62
N ASP A 98 -3.72 -7.49 -7.59
CA ASP A 98 -3.62 -8.86 -8.06
C ASP A 98 -2.16 -9.11 -8.48
N SER A 99 -1.74 -10.37 -8.40
CA SER A 99 -0.40 -10.79 -8.75
C SER A 99 -0.37 -11.47 -10.13
N ILE A 100 -1.38 -11.26 -10.96
CA ILE A 100 -1.45 -11.78 -12.32
C ILE A 100 -0.85 -10.79 -13.35
N PRO A 101 -0.29 -11.29 -14.46
CA PRO A 101 0.24 -10.46 -15.55
C PRO A 101 -0.71 -9.34 -16.01
N ALA A 102 -1.99 -9.66 -16.24
CA ALA A 102 -2.98 -8.71 -16.74
C ALA A 102 -3.17 -7.49 -15.82
N TYR A 103 -3.04 -7.67 -14.50
CA TYR A 103 -3.14 -6.55 -13.56
C TYR A 103 -1.91 -5.64 -13.64
N ALA A 104 -0.72 -6.21 -13.77
CA ALA A 104 0.52 -5.46 -13.94
C ALA A 104 0.55 -4.70 -15.28
N GLU A 105 0.04 -5.28 -16.36
CA GLU A 105 -0.14 -4.62 -17.65
C GLU A 105 -1.09 -3.41 -17.53
N ALA A 106 -2.25 -3.58 -16.88
CA ALA A 106 -3.19 -2.49 -16.65
C ALA A 106 -2.61 -1.38 -15.75
N ALA A 107 -1.80 -1.74 -14.75
CA ALA A 107 -1.11 -0.78 -13.90
C ALA A 107 -0.03 0.01 -14.68
N ALA A 108 0.73 -0.65 -15.55
CA ALA A 108 1.70 -0.01 -16.43
C ALA A 108 1.02 0.94 -17.43
N ALA A 109 -0.09 0.50 -18.03
CA ALA A 109 -0.87 1.30 -18.98
C ALA A 109 -1.41 2.60 -18.35
N ARG A 110 -1.88 2.56 -17.09
CA ARG A 110 -2.29 3.77 -16.34
C ARG A 110 -1.15 4.78 -16.17
N ARG A 111 0.10 4.31 -16.16
CA ARG A 111 1.31 5.14 -16.12
C ARG A 111 1.89 5.45 -17.49
N GLY A 112 1.16 5.17 -18.58
CA GLY A 112 1.57 5.48 -19.95
C GLY A 112 2.58 4.52 -20.54
N TRP A 113 2.76 3.33 -19.98
CA TRP A 113 3.61 2.28 -20.52
C TRP A 113 2.80 1.24 -21.28
N SER A 114 3.27 0.86 -22.47
CA SER A 114 2.72 -0.25 -23.25
C SER A 114 3.61 -1.47 -23.06
N ILE A 115 3.11 -2.50 -22.37
CA ILE A 115 3.84 -3.74 -22.10
C ILE A 115 2.98 -4.96 -22.37
N ALA A 116 3.62 -6.09 -22.65
CA ALA A 116 3.03 -7.41 -22.66
C ALA A 116 3.86 -8.35 -21.78
N ILE A 117 3.20 -9.15 -20.95
CA ILE A 117 3.86 -10.03 -19.98
C ILE A 117 3.50 -11.48 -20.32
N ALA A 118 4.52 -12.27 -20.65
CA ALA A 118 4.40 -13.71 -20.76
C ALA A 118 4.91 -14.39 -19.48
N GLU A 119 4.09 -15.29 -18.93
CA GLU A 119 4.47 -16.11 -17.80
C GLU A 119 5.19 -17.38 -18.28
N GLU A 120 6.43 -17.57 -17.86
CA GLU A 120 7.26 -18.72 -18.20
C GLU A 120 7.60 -19.52 -16.93
N PHE A 121 7.34 -20.82 -16.93
CA PHE A 121 7.78 -21.70 -15.85
C PHE A 121 9.24 -22.09 -16.05
N ILE A 122 10.13 -21.61 -15.18
CA ILE A 122 11.54 -21.99 -15.26
C ILE A 122 11.72 -23.36 -14.60
N THR A 123 12.08 -24.35 -15.40
CA THR A 123 12.60 -25.62 -14.86
C THR A 123 14.11 -25.51 -14.71
N ARG A 124 14.63 -25.65 -13.48
CA ARG A 124 16.08 -25.76 -13.28
C ARG A 124 16.50 -27.19 -13.52
N VAL A 125 17.33 -27.39 -14.55
CA VAL A 125 18.06 -28.64 -14.74
C VAL A 125 19.38 -28.53 -13.99
N GLN A 126 19.43 -29.11 -12.79
CA GLN A 126 20.70 -29.25 -12.09
C GLN A 126 21.35 -30.57 -12.53
N SER A 127 22.51 -30.49 -13.17
CA SER A 127 23.37 -31.66 -13.35
C SER A 127 23.93 -32.05 -11.99
N GLY A 128 23.34 -33.07 -11.36
CA GLY A 128 23.90 -33.65 -10.15
C GLY A 128 25.23 -34.30 -10.51
N ARG A 129 26.36 -33.69 -10.20
CA ARG A 129 27.64 -34.41 -10.26
C ARG A 129 27.58 -35.51 -9.21
N MET A 130 27.37 -36.76 -9.62
CA MET A 130 27.89 -37.86 -8.82
C MET A 130 29.41 -37.69 -8.84
N ARG A 131 30.05 -37.52 -7.67
CA ARG A 131 31.51 -37.63 -7.56
C ARG A 131 31.95 -38.88 -8.36
N ASN A 132 33.03 -38.75 -9.13
CA ASN A 132 33.65 -39.79 -10.00
C ASN A 132 33.31 -39.79 -11.49
N GLY A 133 32.97 -38.65 -12.11
CA GLY A 133 32.99 -38.52 -13.57
C GLY A 133 31.94 -39.34 -14.33
N ARG A 134 30.91 -39.84 -13.65
CA ARG A 134 29.76 -40.49 -14.28
C ARG A 134 28.68 -39.45 -14.59
N MET A 135 28.01 -39.60 -15.73
CA MET A 135 26.80 -38.81 -16.05
C MET A 135 25.80 -38.99 -14.92
N GLY A 136 25.56 -37.93 -14.15
CA GLY A 136 24.55 -37.94 -13.10
C GLY A 136 23.16 -38.01 -13.69
N THR A 137 22.21 -38.51 -12.90
CA THR A 137 20.78 -38.41 -13.22
C THR A 137 20.39 -36.94 -13.30
N MET A 138 19.81 -36.52 -14.42
CA MET A 138 19.13 -35.23 -14.52
C MET A 138 17.93 -35.28 -13.59
N ARG A 139 18.00 -34.56 -12.47
CA ARG A 139 16.79 -34.27 -11.68
C ARG A 139 16.19 -33.02 -12.28
N MET A 140 15.16 -33.20 -13.09
CA MET A 140 14.23 -32.12 -13.37
C MET A 140 13.39 -31.93 -12.12
N ALA A 141 13.75 -30.93 -11.33
CA ALA A 141 12.85 -30.39 -10.33
C ALA A 141 12.21 -29.16 -10.96
N ALA A 142 10.90 -28.98 -10.78
CA ALA A 142 10.33 -27.66 -10.94
C ALA A 142 11.09 -26.77 -9.95
N ALA A 143 11.92 -25.84 -10.45
CA ALA A 143 12.23 -24.70 -9.62
C ALA A 143 10.88 -24.00 -9.47
N GLN A 144 10.47 -23.73 -8.25
CA GLN A 144 9.21 -23.03 -7.97
C GLN A 144 9.32 -21.54 -8.36
N GLY A 145 9.96 -21.24 -9.50
CA GLY A 145 10.19 -19.92 -10.03
C GLY A 145 9.34 -19.72 -11.26
N VAL A 146 8.46 -18.74 -11.18
CA VAL A 146 7.78 -18.16 -12.33
C VAL A 146 8.70 -17.06 -12.86
N ALA A 147 8.85 -16.94 -14.17
CA ALA A 147 9.49 -15.78 -14.79
C ALA A 147 8.46 -14.97 -15.56
N TRP A 148 8.48 -13.66 -15.35
CA TRP A 148 7.73 -12.72 -16.15
C TRP A 148 8.65 -12.14 -17.21
N ARG A 149 8.39 -12.54 -18.45
CA ARG A 149 9.05 -11.94 -19.61
C ARG A 149 8.22 -10.76 -20.08
N ILE A 150 8.76 -9.57 -19.87
CA ILE A 150 8.06 -8.29 -20.04
C ILE A 150 8.60 -7.65 -21.31
N ALA A 151 7.81 -7.68 -22.37
CA ALA A 151 8.08 -6.97 -23.61
C ALA A 151 7.57 -5.53 -23.50
N VAL A 152 8.43 -4.55 -23.71
CA VAL A 152 8.14 -3.12 -23.58
C VAL A 152 8.16 -2.48 -24.96
N ASP A 153 7.02 -1.98 -25.41
CA ASP A 153 6.90 -1.20 -26.65
C ASP A 153 7.21 0.26 -26.34
N LEU A 154 8.44 0.68 -26.66
CA LEU A 154 8.91 2.04 -26.38
C LEU A 154 8.25 3.08 -27.27
N ALA A 155 7.80 2.70 -28.47
CA ALA A 155 7.16 3.60 -29.40
C ALA A 155 5.70 3.89 -28.99
N ALA A 156 5.01 2.91 -28.42
CA ALA A 156 3.66 3.06 -27.90
C ALA A 156 3.61 3.62 -26.46
N SER A 157 4.72 3.63 -25.73
CA SER A 157 4.79 4.12 -24.35
C SER A 157 4.91 5.64 -24.28
N SER A 158 3.81 6.34 -23.99
CA SER A 158 3.80 7.81 -23.85
C SER A 158 4.63 8.33 -22.66
N ALA A 159 4.86 7.49 -21.66
CA ALA A 159 5.72 7.81 -20.52
C ALA A 159 7.21 7.63 -20.81
N TYR A 160 7.57 6.96 -21.91
CA TYR A 160 8.95 6.81 -22.32
C TYR A 160 9.47 8.13 -22.90
N VAL A 161 10.39 8.77 -22.18
CA VAL A 161 11.14 9.91 -22.68
C VAL A 161 12.50 9.43 -23.12
N ALA A 162 12.69 9.34 -24.45
CA ALA A 162 14.00 9.03 -25.01
C ALA A 162 15.03 10.03 -24.47
N LYS A 163 16.09 9.54 -23.82
CA LYS A 163 17.17 10.41 -23.36
C LYS A 163 17.68 11.20 -24.55
N ASP A 164 17.73 12.52 -24.38
CA ASP A 164 18.35 13.40 -25.35
C ASP A 164 19.72 12.81 -25.68
N ARG A 165 20.01 12.66 -26.99
CA ARG A 165 21.19 11.93 -27.48
C ARG A 165 22.45 12.67 -27.07
N ARG A 166 22.83 12.56 -25.80
CA ARG A 166 24.09 13.08 -25.28
C ARG A 166 25.16 12.41 -26.12
N LYS A 167 25.81 13.23 -26.94
CA LYS A 167 26.94 12.78 -27.75
C LYS A 167 27.91 12.07 -26.82
N PRO A 168 28.43 10.90 -27.21
CA PRO A 168 29.38 10.20 -26.38
C PRO A 168 30.55 11.12 -26.03
N LEU A 169 30.92 11.16 -24.75
CA LEU A 169 32.10 11.92 -24.33
C LEU A 169 33.35 11.18 -24.84
N MET A 170 34.03 11.78 -25.82
CA MET A 170 35.32 11.29 -26.33
C MET A 170 36.30 11.08 -25.16
N GLY A 171 37.00 9.94 -25.16
CA GLY A 171 38.01 9.61 -24.13
C GLY A 171 37.51 8.83 -22.90
N ARG A 172 36.19 8.57 -22.77
CA ARG A 172 35.63 7.71 -21.71
C ARG A 172 35.08 6.36 -22.19
N MET A 173 35.13 6.10 -23.48
CA MET A 173 34.70 4.80 -24.04
C MET A 173 35.77 3.74 -23.80
N ARG A 174 35.39 2.64 -23.14
CA ARG A 174 36.20 1.41 -23.09
C ARG A 174 35.81 0.50 -24.26
N LEU A 175 36.76 -0.28 -24.76
CA LEU A 175 36.53 -1.27 -25.81
C LEU A 175 35.38 -2.21 -25.38
N GLY A 176 34.35 -2.35 -26.23
CA GLY A 176 33.19 -3.22 -25.95
C GLY A 176 32.00 -2.55 -25.26
N PHE A 177 32.07 -1.26 -24.91
CA PHE A 177 30.87 -0.53 -24.46
C PHE A 177 29.92 -0.28 -25.63
N ALA A 178 28.64 -0.56 -25.43
CA ALA A 178 27.60 -0.17 -26.38
C ALA A 178 27.62 1.35 -26.58
N PHE A 179 27.45 1.80 -27.82
CA PHE A 179 27.44 3.23 -28.17
C PHE A 179 26.25 4.01 -27.57
N THR A 180 25.27 3.28 -27.05
CA THR A 180 24.07 3.82 -26.43
C THR A 180 23.88 3.17 -25.06
N CYS A 181 23.68 3.98 -24.03
CA CYS A 181 22.99 3.48 -22.85
C CYS A 181 21.63 2.94 -23.34
N GLY A 182 21.23 1.78 -22.85
CA GLY A 182 19.90 1.25 -23.15
C GLY A 182 18.80 2.25 -22.79
N PRO A 183 17.58 2.06 -23.30
CA PRO A 183 16.42 2.87 -22.92
C PRO A 183 16.27 2.87 -21.40
N ASP A 184 15.96 4.04 -20.83
CA ASP A 184 15.74 4.17 -19.39
C ASP A 184 14.32 3.71 -19.05
N ILE A 185 14.22 2.44 -18.66
CA ILE A 185 12.98 1.80 -18.22
C ILE A 185 12.94 1.66 -16.69
N GLU A 186 13.83 2.34 -15.95
CA GLU A 186 13.88 2.24 -14.48
C GLU A 186 12.54 2.59 -13.80
N PRO A 187 11.78 3.62 -14.25
CA PRO A 187 10.47 3.90 -13.67
C PRO A 187 9.49 2.73 -13.84
N LEU A 188 9.48 2.09 -15.01
CA LEU A 188 8.66 0.92 -15.28
C LEU A 188 9.13 -0.30 -14.47
N ALA A 189 10.45 -0.53 -14.40
CA ALA A 189 11.00 -1.64 -13.64
C ALA A 189 10.68 -1.51 -12.15
N CYS A 190 10.74 -0.29 -11.61
CA CYS A 190 10.37 -0.01 -10.23
C CYS A 190 8.88 -0.27 -9.97
N LEU A 191 8.01 0.15 -10.90
CA LEU A 191 6.57 -0.11 -10.87
C LEU A 191 6.26 -1.61 -10.84
N ILE A 192 6.80 -2.37 -11.80
CA ILE A 192 6.50 -3.79 -11.93
C ILE A 192 7.03 -4.58 -10.72
N ARG A 193 8.20 -4.22 -10.17
CA ARG A 193 8.75 -4.86 -8.96
C ARG A 193 7.84 -4.74 -7.73
N ARG A 194 7.01 -3.70 -7.64
CA ARG A 194 6.05 -3.56 -6.53
C ARG A 194 4.83 -4.46 -6.67
N ILE A 195 4.47 -4.83 -7.89
CA ILE A 195 3.23 -5.56 -8.21
C ILE A 195 3.50 -7.04 -8.43
N ALA A 196 4.65 -7.36 -9.03
CA ALA A 196 5.00 -8.72 -9.37
C ALA A 196 5.07 -9.61 -8.12
N PRO A 197 4.69 -10.90 -8.24
CA PRO A 197 4.87 -11.85 -7.15
C PRO A 197 6.33 -11.85 -6.66
N ALA A 198 6.53 -11.92 -5.34
CA ALA A 198 7.88 -11.90 -4.75
C ALA A 198 8.79 -13.05 -5.22
N HIS A 199 8.21 -14.11 -5.78
CA HIS A 199 8.92 -15.27 -6.33
C HIS A 199 9.09 -15.22 -7.86
N ALA A 200 8.61 -14.16 -8.52
CA ALA A 200 8.72 -14.01 -9.97
C ALA A 200 10.05 -13.38 -10.35
N ASP A 201 10.81 -14.05 -11.23
CA ASP A 201 11.98 -13.47 -11.88
C ASP A 201 11.52 -12.52 -13.00
N LEU A 202 12.00 -11.27 -13.00
CA LEU A 202 11.58 -10.26 -13.98
C LEU A 202 12.62 -10.10 -15.08
N VAL A 203 12.23 -10.33 -16.33
CA VAL A 203 13.08 -10.16 -17.51
C VAL A 203 12.46 -9.11 -18.41
N PHE A 204 13.11 -7.96 -18.54
CA PHE A 204 12.65 -6.86 -19.38
C PHE A 204 13.32 -6.92 -20.75
N GLU A 205 12.51 -6.86 -21.81
CA GLU A 205 12.94 -6.80 -23.19
C GLU A 205 12.26 -5.60 -23.86
N THR A 206 13.01 -4.84 -24.66
CA THR A 206 12.47 -3.67 -25.35
C THR A 206 12.36 -3.95 -26.83
N ILE A 207 11.21 -3.63 -27.41
CA ILE A 207 10.90 -3.79 -28.84
C ILE A 207 10.68 -2.45 -29.53
#